data_AF-A0A1F9ATB9-F1
#
_entry.id   AF-A0A1F9ATB9-F1
#
_cell.length_a   1.000
_cell.length_b   1.000
_cell.length_c   1.000
_cell.angle_alpha   90.00
_cell.angle_beta   90.00
_cell.angle_gamma   90.00
#
_symmetry.space_group_name_H-M   'P 1'
#
loop_
_entity.id
_entity.type
_entity.pdbx_description
1 polymer ?
#
loop_
_entity_poly.entity_id
_entity_poly.type
_entity_poly.pdbx_seq_one_letter_code
_entity_poly.pdbx_strand_id
1 'polypeptide(L)'
;MGLFDSPLQQLEDFLALQRASHKVREFPLHAAWDWPEESSLILEEDTALELGHPGLGSLSLLLWTEGAWADGDQVLLLGPDLNEMKTGREPFAQVLLVRGSFADEYECYQKLREAVYDTKLRGLMTRVLPSRQTIWSRVNHEALENGFSLAHLGAALVRRLKEAAFVSGARALFITGSARDIAGLESAGRETARITSAMVKMSEEMSYDCASCEFRDVCEQVPDLRQIREKLLARKRR
;
A
#
# COMPACT_ATOMS: atom_id res chain seq x y z
N MET A 1 15.41 -5.11 -14.27
CA MET A 1 14.04 -4.65 -14.02
C MET A 1 13.56 -5.42 -12.80
N GLY A 2 13.36 -4.73 -11.69
CA GLY A 2 12.73 -5.28 -10.50
C GLY A 2 11.22 -5.47 -10.69
N LEU A 3 10.64 -6.28 -9.81
CA LEU A 3 9.26 -6.74 -9.86
C LEU A 3 8.21 -5.61 -10.05
N PHE A 4 8.45 -4.44 -9.47
CA PHE A 4 7.54 -3.28 -9.52
C PHE A 4 8.10 -2.06 -10.27
N ASP A 5 9.16 -2.18 -11.06
CA ASP A 5 9.81 -1.02 -11.69
C ASP A 5 8.84 -0.15 -12.52
N SER A 6 7.95 -0.78 -13.30
CA SER A 6 6.97 -0.04 -14.12
C SER A 6 5.90 0.67 -13.28
N PRO A 7 5.20 -0.01 -12.32
CA PRO A 7 4.30 0.68 -11.39
C PRO A 7 4.98 1.78 -10.57
N LEU A 8 6.23 1.58 -10.19
CA LEU A 8 7.02 2.57 -9.45
C LEU A 8 7.32 3.80 -10.31
N GLN A 9 7.72 3.62 -11.56
CA GLN A 9 7.96 4.74 -12.47
C GLN A 9 6.69 5.57 -12.67
N GLN A 10 5.54 4.90 -12.87
CA GLN A 10 4.24 5.57 -12.99
C GLN A 10 3.88 6.38 -11.73
N LEU A 11 4.18 5.85 -10.54
CA LEU A 11 3.97 6.54 -9.27
C LEU A 11 4.89 7.76 -9.11
N GLU A 12 6.18 7.62 -9.45
CA GLU A 12 7.15 8.72 -9.37
C GLU A 12 6.81 9.84 -10.36
N ASP A 13 6.41 9.50 -11.59
CA ASP A 13 5.95 10.48 -12.58
C ASP A 13 4.71 11.24 -12.08
N PHE A 14 3.75 10.52 -11.48
CA PHE A 14 2.58 11.11 -10.85
C PHE A 14 2.98 12.06 -9.71
N LEU A 15 3.85 11.62 -8.80
CA LEU A 15 4.29 12.43 -7.67
C LEU A 15 5.07 13.67 -8.11
N ALA A 16 5.89 13.57 -9.15
CA ALA A 16 6.62 14.71 -9.72
C ALA A 16 5.65 15.81 -10.22
N LEU A 17 4.58 15.42 -10.90
CA LEU A 17 3.54 16.36 -11.37
C LEU A 17 2.79 17.03 -10.20
N GLN A 18 2.47 16.27 -9.16
CA GLN A 18 1.75 16.80 -7.98
C GLN A 18 2.64 17.72 -7.13
N ARG A 19 3.94 17.40 -6.99
CA ARG A 19 4.94 18.26 -6.35
C ARG A 19 5.13 19.57 -7.10
N ALA A 20 5.20 19.54 -8.42
CA ALA A 20 5.27 20.75 -9.25
C ALA A 20 4.03 21.65 -9.09
N SER A 21 2.89 21.07 -8.69
CA SER A 21 1.65 21.79 -8.40
C SER A 21 1.52 22.24 -6.93
N HIS A 22 2.56 22.04 -6.10
CA HIS A 22 2.57 22.33 -4.65
C HIS A 22 1.43 21.68 -3.85
N LYS A 23 0.95 20.49 -4.28
CA LYS A 23 -0.17 19.81 -3.63
C LYS A 23 0.24 18.75 -2.62
N VAL A 24 1.52 18.40 -2.57
CA VAL A 24 2.03 17.32 -1.70
C VAL A 24 2.53 17.93 -0.38
N ARG A 25 1.95 17.48 0.73
CA ARG A 25 2.45 17.73 2.08
C ARG A 25 3.36 16.58 2.50
N GLU A 26 4.49 16.92 3.11
CA GLU A 26 5.49 15.95 3.55
C GLU A 26 5.62 16.01 5.08
N PHE A 27 5.51 14.86 5.72
CA PHE A 27 5.66 14.71 7.16
C PHE A 27 6.85 13.80 7.43
N PRO A 28 7.96 14.35 7.94
CA PRO A 28 9.08 13.55 8.43
C PRO A 28 8.63 12.63 9.56
N LEU A 29 9.23 11.43 9.65
CA LEU A 29 8.99 10.57 10.79
C LEU A 29 9.52 11.21 12.07
N HIS A 30 8.64 11.35 13.06
CA HIS A 30 8.92 11.95 14.35
C HIS A 30 8.14 11.19 15.44
N ALA A 31 8.69 11.07 16.65
CA ALA A 31 8.01 10.41 17.78
C ALA A 31 6.67 11.09 18.16
N ALA A 32 6.48 12.36 17.77
CA ALA A 32 5.21 13.06 17.92
C ALA A 32 4.06 12.43 17.10
N TRP A 33 4.35 11.55 16.16
CA TRP A 33 3.36 10.80 15.38
C TRP A 33 3.07 9.41 15.97
N ASP A 34 3.33 9.22 17.26
CA ASP A 34 2.91 8.01 17.97
C ASP A 34 1.43 8.11 18.32
N TRP A 35 0.71 7.01 18.12
CA TRP A 35 -0.71 6.90 18.44
C TRP A 35 -0.97 5.57 19.14
N PRO A 36 -1.92 5.48 20.09
CA PRO A 36 -2.18 4.23 20.80
C PRO A 36 -2.48 3.06 19.84
N GLU A 37 -1.70 1.98 19.99
CA GLU A 37 -1.94 0.74 19.24
C GLU A 37 -3.06 -0.06 19.88
N GLU A 38 -4.22 -0.12 19.22
CA GLU A 38 -5.41 -0.80 19.72
C GLU A 38 -6.30 -1.22 18.56
N SER A 39 -6.85 -2.44 18.61
CA SER A 39 -7.82 -2.89 17.61
C SER A 39 -9.19 -2.28 17.93
N SER A 40 -9.77 -1.56 16.96
CA SER A 40 -11.11 -0.98 17.09
C SER A 40 -12.10 -1.62 16.12
N LEU A 41 -13.30 -1.93 16.62
CA LEU A 41 -14.47 -2.24 15.80
C LEU A 41 -15.34 -0.98 15.73
N ILE A 42 -15.56 -0.44 14.54
CA ILE A 42 -16.28 0.83 14.37
C ILE A 42 -17.56 0.55 13.57
N LEU A 43 -18.69 0.71 14.26
CA LEU A 43 -20.01 0.58 13.66
C LEU A 43 -20.35 1.82 12.83
N GLU A 44 -21.39 1.75 12.01
CA GLU A 44 -21.74 2.87 11.12
C GLU A 44 -22.14 4.11 11.91
N GLU A 45 -22.86 3.92 13.02
CA GLU A 45 -23.27 4.97 13.96
C GLU A 45 -22.11 5.68 14.67
N ASP A 46 -20.97 4.99 14.84
CA ASP A 46 -19.78 5.53 15.51
C ASP A 46 -18.78 6.15 14.50
N THR A 47 -19.07 6.04 13.21
CA THR A 47 -18.18 6.47 12.13
C THR A 47 -18.29 7.97 11.89
N ALA A 48 -17.20 8.69 12.14
CA ALA A 48 -17.10 10.11 11.79
C ALA A 48 -16.67 10.31 10.33
N LEU A 49 -15.70 9.51 9.88
CA LEU A 49 -15.19 9.50 8.51
C LEU A 49 -15.10 8.09 7.96
N GLU A 50 -15.55 7.92 6.73
CA GLU A 50 -15.46 6.68 5.97
C GLU A 50 -14.64 6.91 4.69
N LEU A 51 -13.47 6.29 4.63
CA LEU A 51 -12.46 6.52 3.61
C LEU A 51 -12.40 5.33 2.65
N GLY A 52 -12.39 5.60 1.34
CA GLY A 52 -12.18 4.57 0.34
C GLY A 52 -13.38 3.65 0.16
N HIS A 53 -14.60 4.18 0.35
CA HIS A 53 -15.80 3.45 -0.01
C HIS A 53 -15.71 3.04 -1.50
N PRO A 54 -15.94 1.77 -1.87
CA PRO A 54 -15.68 1.27 -3.23
C PRO A 54 -16.38 2.06 -4.35
N GLY A 55 -17.52 2.70 -4.04
CA GLY A 55 -18.25 3.55 -4.99
C GLY A 55 -17.73 4.98 -5.18
N LEU A 56 -16.72 5.44 -4.43
CA LEU A 56 -16.20 6.82 -4.47
C LEU A 56 -14.76 6.92 -4.97
N GLY A 57 -13.98 5.86 -4.83
CA GLY A 57 -12.56 5.82 -5.19
C GLY A 57 -11.75 5.22 -4.05
N SER A 58 -11.12 4.09 -4.33
CA SER A 58 -10.38 3.29 -3.34
C SER A 58 -9.18 2.65 -4.02
N LEU A 59 -8.00 2.84 -3.44
CA LEU A 59 -6.78 2.24 -3.96
C LEU A 59 -5.81 1.89 -2.82
N SER A 60 -5.28 0.67 -2.83
CA SER A 60 -4.27 0.23 -1.89
C SER A 60 -3.15 -0.45 -2.66
N LEU A 61 -1.95 0.14 -2.62
CA LEU A 61 -0.77 -0.41 -3.27
C LEU A 61 0.32 -0.69 -2.24
N LEU A 62 1.01 -1.80 -2.43
CA LEU A 62 2.22 -2.16 -1.72
C LEU A 62 3.29 -2.47 -2.78
N LEU A 63 4.25 -1.57 -2.92
CA LEU A 63 5.31 -1.63 -3.91
C LEU A 63 6.66 -1.69 -3.21
N TRP A 64 7.62 -2.37 -3.83
CA TRP A 64 8.99 -2.34 -3.32
C TRP A 64 10.05 -2.25 -4.40
N THR A 65 11.23 -1.80 -3.99
CA THR A 65 12.41 -1.68 -4.85
C THR A 65 13.69 -1.99 -4.10
N GLU A 66 14.69 -2.49 -4.82
CA GLU A 66 16.08 -2.56 -4.35
C GLU A 66 16.90 -1.32 -4.75
N GLY A 67 16.33 -0.45 -5.59
CA GLY A 67 16.95 0.79 -6.05
C GLY A 67 16.98 1.88 -4.97
N ALA A 68 17.83 2.88 -5.20
CA ALA A 68 17.82 4.08 -4.40
C ALA A 68 16.67 5.00 -4.82
N TRP A 69 15.98 5.60 -3.85
CA TRP A 69 15.13 6.77 -4.06
C TRP A 69 15.69 7.95 -3.23
N ALA A 70 15.43 9.18 -3.69
CA ALA A 70 16.09 10.38 -3.16
C ALA A 70 15.67 10.74 -1.72
N ASP A 71 14.40 10.53 -1.37
CA ASP A 71 13.87 10.97 -0.08
C ASP A 71 13.71 9.80 0.90
N GLY A 72 14.04 10.02 2.17
CA GLY A 72 14.04 9.01 3.23
C GLY A 72 12.65 8.56 3.67
N ASP A 73 12.58 8.04 4.90
CA ASP A 73 11.33 7.59 5.49
C ASP A 73 10.43 8.78 5.81
N GLN A 74 9.21 8.77 5.27
CA GLN A 74 8.27 9.88 5.42
C GLN A 74 6.84 9.47 5.13
N VAL A 75 5.92 10.35 5.50
CA VAL A 75 4.53 10.29 5.07
C VAL A 75 4.27 11.43 4.09
N LEU A 76 3.67 11.12 2.96
CA LEU A 76 3.21 12.06 1.95
C LEU A 76 1.69 12.12 1.98
N LEU A 77 1.13 13.31 1.85
CA LEU A 77 -0.32 13.52 1.78
C LEU A 77 -0.67 14.45 0.62
N LEU A 78 -1.56 13.98 -0.24
CA LEU A 78 -2.18 14.73 -1.33
C LEU A 78 -3.69 14.88 -1.03
N GLY A 79 -4.15 16.11 -0.82
CA GLY A 79 -5.53 16.37 -0.40
C GLY A 79 -5.66 16.65 1.10
N PRO A 80 -6.88 16.82 1.63
CA PRO A 80 -7.14 17.15 3.04
C PRO A 80 -6.71 16.03 4.00
N ASP A 81 -6.26 16.38 5.20
CA ASP A 81 -6.04 15.43 6.30
C ASP A 81 -7.37 15.17 7.03
N LEU A 82 -7.44 14.18 7.92
CA LEU A 82 -8.68 13.74 8.56
C LEU A 82 -9.45 14.90 9.22
N ASN A 83 -8.74 15.76 9.95
CA ASN A 83 -9.34 16.90 10.67
C ASN A 83 -9.77 18.07 9.75
N GLU A 84 -9.41 18.02 8.47
CA GLU A 84 -9.77 19.02 7.46
C GLU A 84 -10.97 18.55 6.62
N MET A 85 -11.36 17.28 6.74
CA MET A 85 -12.50 16.70 6.03
C MET A 85 -13.81 17.03 6.74
N LYS A 86 -14.89 17.07 5.95
CA LYS A 86 -16.24 17.05 6.51
C LYS A 86 -16.60 15.61 6.88
N THR A 87 -17.36 15.42 7.95
CA THR A 87 -17.91 14.12 8.32
C THR A 87 -18.64 13.48 7.14
N GLY A 88 -18.44 12.18 6.93
CA GLY A 88 -19.03 11.46 5.81
C GLY A 88 -18.04 10.58 5.06
N ARG A 89 -18.24 10.45 3.74
CA ARG A 89 -17.48 9.53 2.88
C ARG A 89 -16.53 10.26 1.96
N GLU A 90 -15.28 9.82 1.90
CA GLU A 90 -14.24 10.42 1.05
C GLU A 90 -13.50 9.36 0.21
N PRO A 91 -13.11 9.69 -1.03
CA PRO A 91 -12.17 8.86 -1.79
C PRO A 91 -10.83 8.74 -1.05
N PHE A 92 -10.21 7.56 -1.10
CA PHE A 92 -8.96 7.31 -0.37
C PHE A 92 -8.03 6.37 -1.12
N ALA A 93 -6.77 6.77 -1.24
CA ALA A 93 -5.69 5.87 -1.62
C ALA A 93 -4.63 5.78 -0.52
N GLN A 94 -4.11 4.57 -0.32
CA GLN A 94 -2.92 4.29 0.47
C GLN A 94 -1.89 3.60 -0.41
N VAL A 95 -0.75 4.23 -0.63
CA VAL A 95 0.38 3.65 -1.35
C VAL A 95 1.54 3.50 -0.38
N LEU A 96 1.94 2.25 -0.15
CA LEU A 96 3.08 1.90 0.67
C LEU A 96 4.23 1.52 -0.23
N LEU A 97 5.34 2.22 -0.04
CA LEU A 97 6.51 2.11 -0.87
C LEU A 97 7.67 1.67 0.03
N VAL A 98 8.29 0.53 -0.30
CA VAL A 98 9.31 -0.12 0.55
C VAL A 98 10.64 -0.26 -0.20
N ARG A 99 11.75 0.05 0.47
CA ARG A 99 13.11 -0.15 -0.05
C ARG A 99 13.81 -1.21 0.78
N GLY A 100 14.45 -2.17 0.13
CA GLY A 100 15.05 -3.30 0.84
C GLY A 100 15.80 -4.26 -0.07
N SER A 101 16.04 -5.46 0.44
CA SER A 101 16.59 -6.58 -0.34
C SER A 101 15.63 -7.78 -0.27
N PHE A 102 15.10 -8.21 -1.41
CA PHE A 102 13.94 -9.11 -1.48
C PHE A 102 14.35 -10.46 -2.04
N ALA A 103 15.21 -11.18 -1.31
CA ALA A 103 15.76 -12.47 -1.75
C ALA A 103 14.69 -13.54 -2.01
N ASP A 104 13.60 -13.52 -1.25
CA ASP A 104 12.38 -14.30 -1.51
C ASP A 104 11.19 -13.36 -1.61
N GLU A 105 10.81 -13.05 -2.84
CA GLU A 105 9.83 -12.03 -3.16
C GLU A 105 8.43 -12.37 -2.61
N TYR A 106 8.05 -13.65 -2.61
CA TYR A 106 6.75 -14.09 -2.07
C TYR A 106 6.71 -14.05 -0.54
N GLU A 107 7.75 -14.57 0.12
CA GLU A 107 7.84 -14.55 1.57
C GLU A 107 7.94 -13.10 2.10
N CYS A 108 8.73 -12.26 1.43
CA CYS A 108 8.80 -10.84 1.74
C CYS A 108 7.45 -10.16 1.54
N TYR A 109 6.73 -10.43 0.45
CA TYR A 109 5.39 -9.88 0.24
C TYR A 109 4.42 -10.24 1.36
N GLN A 110 4.41 -11.50 1.78
CA GLN A 110 3.54 -11.96 2.87
C GLN A 110 3.87 -11.25 4.19
N LYS A 111 5.16 -11.15 4.54
CA LYS A 111 5.60 -10.41 5.75
C LYS A 111 5.23 -8.93 5.71
N LEU A 112 5.39 -8.28 4.57
CA LEU A 112 4.99 -6.87 4.41
C LEU A 112 3.47 -6.72 4.52
N ARG A 113 2.68 -7.65 3.98
CA ARG A 113 1.22 -7.63 4.12
C ARG A 113 0.79 -7.83 5.58
N GLU A 114 1.37 -8.79 6.28
CA GLU A 114 1.13 -9.03 7.70
C GLU A 114 1.42 -7.77 8.52
N ALA A 115 2.56 -7.13 8.29
CA ALA A 115 2.92 -5.85 8.91
C ALA A 115 1.83 -4.78 8.71
N VAL A 116 1.29 -4.64 7.49
CA VAL A 116 0.19 -3.68 7.21
C VAL A 116 -1.10 -4.09 7.94
N TYR A 117 -1.45 -5.38 7.94
CA TYR A 117 -2.66 -5.86 8.60
C TYR A 117 -2.59 -5.74 10.13
N ASP A 118 -1.42 -5.93 10.71
CA ASP A 118 -1.20 -5.88 12.16
C ASP A 118 -1.04 -4.45 12.69
N THR A 119 -0.97 -3.46 11.81
CA THR A 119 -1.00 -2.05 12.20
C THR A 119 -2.43 -1.71 12.67
N LYS A 120 -2.63 -1.70 14.00
CA LYS A 120 -3.91 -1.37 14.64
C LYS A 120 -3.74 -0.08 15.43
N LEU A 121 -4.58 0.91 15.16
CA LEU A 121 -4.55 2.20 15.84
C LEU A 121 -5.92 2.49 16.45
N ARG A 122 -5.94 2.97 17.70
CA ARG A 122 -7.17 3.31 18.42
C ARG A 122 -8.05 4.24 17.58
N GLY A 123 -9.30 3.84 17.39
CA GLY A 123 -10.32 4.60 16.66
C GLY A 123 -10.16 4.57 15.14
N LEU A 124 -9.32 3.68 14.61
CA LEU A 124 -9.22 3.35 13.19
C LEU A 124 -9.59 1.88 12.95
N MET A 125 -10.48 1.66 11.98
CA MET A 125 -10.77 0.33 11.45
C MET A 125 -10.44 0.32 9.97
N THR A 126 -9.49 -0.52 9.54
CA THR A 126 -9.07 -0.62 8.14
C THR A 126 -9.27 -2.03 7.59
N ARG A 127 -9.84 -2.10 6.40
CA ARG A 127 -9.98 -3.32 5.60
C ARG A 127 -9.27 -3.14 4.27
N VAL A 128 -8.21 -3.92 4.04
CA VAL A 128 -7.51 -3.98 2.76
C VAL A 128 -7.92 -5.24 2.02
N LEU A 129 -8.25 -5.11 0.73
CA LEU A 129 -8.57 -6.18 -0.20
C LEU A 129 -7.50 -6.23 -1.30
N PRO A 130 -6.38 -6.94 -1.10
CA PRO A 130 -5.26 -6.96 -2.06
C PRO A 130 -5.64 -7.49 -3.43
N SER A 131 -6.55 -8.48 -3.52
CA SER A 131 -7.02 -9.00 -4.81
C SER A 131 -7.71 -7.95 -5.67
N ARG A 132 -8.21 -6.86 -5.07
CA ARG A 132 -8.84 -5.73 -5.76
C ARG A 132 -8.00 -4.45 -5.68
N GLN A 133 -6.86 -4.48 -4.98
CA GLN A 133 -6.07 -3.30 -4.63
C GLN A 133 -6.93 -2.19 -4.02
N THR A 134 -7.87 -2.52 -3.13
CA THR A 134 -8.76 -1.55 -2.48
C THR A 134 -8.55 -1.50 -0.98
N ILE A 135 -8.76 -0.32 -0.40
CA ILE A 135 -8.76 -0.06 1.03
C ILE A 135 -10.05 0.64 1.42
N TRP A 136 -10.64 0.20 2.52
CA TRP A 136 -11.80 0.84 3.12
C TRP A 136 -11.53 1.01 4.61
N SER A 137 -11.53 2.26 5.06
CA SER A 137 -11.25 2.60 6.44
C SER A 137 -12.38 3.41 7.06
N ARG A 138 -12.57 3.25 8.37
CA ARG A 138 -13.46 4.06 9.20
C ARG A 138 -12.65 4.68 10.34
N VAL A 139 -12.95 5.93 10.64
CA VAL A 139 -12.39 6.66 11.78
C VAL A 139 -13.55 7.09 12.66
N ASN A 140 -13.46 6.84 13.97
CA ASN A 140 -14.51 7.23 14.91
C ASN A 140 -14.39 8.70 15.34
N HIS A 141 -15.44 9.22 15.98
CA HIS A 141 -15.46 10.61 16.47
C HIS A 141 -14.36 10.90 17.48
N GLU A 142 -14.16 9.99 18.44
CA GLU A 142 -13.17 10.17 19.52
C GLU A 142 -11.74 10.32 18.97
N ALA A 143 -11.34 9.55 17.96
CA ALA A 143 -10.00 9.67 17.37
C ALA A 143 -9.79 11.04 16.70
N LEU A 144 -10.79 11.54 15.98
CA LEU A 144 -10.71 12.87 15.34
C LEU A 144 -10.64 13.99 16.39
N GLU A 145 -11.48 13.92 17.43
CA GLU A 145 -11.48 14.89 18.52
C GLU A 145 -10.14 14.92 19.27
N ASN A 146 -9.46 13.77 19.38
CA ASN A 146 -8.14 13.65 19.98
C ASN A 146 -6.98 13.94 19.01
N GLY A 147 -7.26 14.38 17.78
CA GLY A 147 -6.25 14.85 16.83
C GLY A 147 -5.60 13.76 15.98
N PHE A 148 -6.22 12.58 15.83
CA PHE A 148 -5.74 11.56 14.90
C PHE A 148 -5.62 12.11 13.49
N SER A 149 -4.58 11.69 12.76
CA SER A 149 -4.28 12.19 11.41
C SER A 149 -3.62 11.12 10.56
N LEU A 150 -3.54 11.35 9.25
CA LEU A 150 -2.85 10.45 8.33
C LEU A 150 -1.33 10.42 8.56
N ALA A 151 -0.75 11.46 9.18
CA ALA A 151 0.64 11.41 9.62
C ALA A 151 0.87 10.34 10.69
N HIS A 152 -0.07 10.18 11.64
CA HIS A 152 -0.02 9.11 12.64
C HIS A 152 -0.12 7.72 12.00
N LEU A 153 -1.12 7.51 11.13
CA LEU A 153 -1.29 6.24 10.40
C LEU A 153 -0.06 5.90 9.56
N GLY A 154 0.43 6.85 8.77
CA GLY A 154 1.61 6.65 7.94
C GLY A 154 2.86 6.35 8.74
N ALA A 155 3.08 7.05 9.86
CA ALA A 155 4.22 6.80 10.72
C ALA A 155 4.17 5.41 11.36
N ALA A 156 2.99 4.96 11.82
CA ALA A 156 2.80 3.61 12.34
C ALA A 156 3.08 2.54 11.26
N LEU A 157 2.51 2.70 10.06
CA LEU A 157 2.74 1.78 8.94
C LEU A 157 4.23 1.70 8.56
N VAL A 158 4.90 2.85 8.43
CA VAL A 158 6.33 2.89 8.07
C VAL A 158 7.17 2.22 9.15
N ARG A 159 6.91 2.49 10.44
CA ARG A 159 7.63 1.82 11.54
C ARG A 159 7.41 0.30 11.50
N ARG A 160 6.17 -0.14 11.35
CA ARG A 160 5.80 -1.56 11.33
C ARG A 160 6.44 -2.30 10.14
N LEU A 161 6.45 -1.69 8.95
CA LEU A 161 7.14 -2.25 7.78
C LEU A 161 8.64 -2.39 8.01
N LYS A 162 9.26 -1.44 8.72
CA LYS A 162 10.70 -1.45 9.04
C LYS A 162 11.12 -2.44 10.12
N GLU A 163 10.19 -3.08 10.81
CA GLU A 163 10.52 -4.18 11.73
C GLU A 163 11.06 -5.41 10.97
N ALA A 164 10.71 -5.55 9.69
CA ALA A 164 11.28 -6.58 8.84
C ALA A 164 12.74 -6.26 8.49
N ALA A 165 13.67 -7.15 8.87
CA ALA A 165 15.12 -6.94 8.71
C ALA A 165 15.60 -6.69 7.27
N PHE A 166 14.81 -7.12 6.27
CA PHE A 166 15.11 -6.88 4.86
C PHE A 166 14.69 -5.49 4.35
N VAL A 167 14.01 -4.70 5.18
CA VAL A 167 13.54 -3.34 4.85
C VAL A 167 14.56 -2.31 5.35
N SER A 168 15.09 -1.52 4.42
CA SER A 168 16.06 -0.44 4.66
C SER A 168 15.42 0.95 4.66
N GLY A 169 14.18 1.08 4.19
CA GLY A 169 13.42 2.31 4.20
C GLY A 169 11.98 2.09 3.75
N ALA A 170 11.08 2.97 4.16
CA ALA A 170 9.68 2.89 3.77
C ALA A 170 8.99 4.26 3.80
N ARG A 171 8.00 4.42 2.93
CA ARG A 171 7.22 5.64 2.76
C ARG A 171 5.74 5.29 2.64
N ALA A 172 4.89 6.10 3.27
CA ALA A 172 3.46 6.05 3.05
C ALA A 172 3.02 7.28 2.25
N LEU A 173 2.22 7.08 1.20
CA LEU A 173 1.52 8.13 0.48
C LEU A 173 0.02 7.94 0.67
N PHE A 174 -0.66 9.01 1.08
CA PHE A 174 -2.10 9.07 1.14
C PHE A 174 -2.64 10.08 0.13
N ILE A 175 -3.73 9.71 -0.54
CA ILE A 175 -4.48 10.59 -1.43
C ILE A 175 -5.93 10.64 -0.96
N THR A 176 -6.46 11.84 -0.75
CA THR A 176 -7.79 12.07 -0.19
C THR A 176 -8.55 13.15 -0.97
N GLY A 177 -9.89 13.12 -0.90
CA GLY A 177 -10.75 14.19 -1.43
C GLY A 177 -10.78 14.33 -2.96
N SER A 178 -10.09 13.46 -3.71
CA SER A 178 -10.00 13.55 -5.17
C SER A 178 -9.96 12.17 -5.83
N ALA A 179 -11.13 11.71 -6.29
CA ALA A 179 -11.23 10.49 -7.09
C ALA A 179 -10.42 10.58 -8.41
N ARG A 180 -10.25 11.80 -8.95
CA ARG A 180 -9.43 12.04 -10.14
C ARG A 180 -7.94 11.77 -9.90
N ASP A 181 -7.41 12.22 -8.77
CA ASP A 181 -6.00 11.97 -8.44
C ASP A 181 -5.75 10.48 -8.18
N ILE A 182 -6.72 9.78 -7.55
CA ILE A 182 -6.68 8.32 -7.42
C ILE A 182 -6.72 7.62 -8.78
N ALA A 183 -7.58 8.08 -9.70
CA ALA A 183 -7.65 7.54 -11.06
C ALA A 183 -6.34 7.75 -11.86
N GLY A 184 -5.54 8.76 -11.51
CA GLY A 184 -4.20 8.94 -12.06
C GLY A 184 -3.25 7.76 -11.78
N LEU A 185 -3.52 6.96 -10.75
CA LEU A 185 -2.75 5.77 -10.38
C LEU A 185 -3.42 4.45 -10.80
N GLU A 186 -4.54 4.48 -11.55
CA GLU A 186 -5.29 3.28 -11.91
C GLU A 186 -4.44 2.30 -12.74
N SER A 187 -3.61 2.81 -13.65
CA SER A 187 -2.70 1.99 -14.46
C SER A 187 -1.70 1.23 -13.59
N ALA A 188 -1.00 1.95 -12.71
CA ALA A 188 -0.06 1.35 -11.74
C ALA A 188 -0.77 0.33 -10.84
N GLY A 189 -2.01 0.63 -10.41
CA GLY A 189 -2.81 -0.28 -9.61
C GLY A 189 -3.20 -1.57 -10.33
N ARG A 190 -3.65 -1.48 -11.59
CA ARG A 190 -3.97 -2.68 -12.41
C ARG A 190 -2.74 -3.55 -12.62
N GLU A 191 -1.60 -2.95 -12.93
CA GLU A 191 -0.34 -3.69 -13.15
C GLU A 191 0.14 -4.37 -11.85
N THR A 192 0.10 -3.65 -10.73
CA THR A 192 0.40 -4.19 -9.39
C THR A 192 -0.52 -5.36 -9.04
N ALA A 193 -1.83 -5.25 -9.34
CA ALA A 193 -2.79 -6.33 -9.13
C ALA A 193 -2.43 -7.57 -9.95
N ARG A 194 -2.04 -7.41 -11.21
CA ARG A 194 -1.64 -8.53 -12.08
C ARG A 194 -0.38 -9.22 -11.57
N ILE A 195 0.64 -8.44 -11.20
CA ILE A 195 1.91 -8.95 -10.67
C ILE A 195 1.68 -9.75 -9.37
N THR A 196 0.96 -9.15 -8.41
CA THR A 196 0.69 -9.79 -7.12
C THR A 196 -0.21 -11.02 -7.26
N SER A 197 -1.22 -10.98 -8.13
CA SER A 197 -2.09 -12.14 -8.40
C SER A 197 -1.32 -13.29 -9.06
N ALA A 198 -0.44 -12.99 -10.01
CA ALA A 198 0.42 -14.00 -10.62
C ALA A 198 1.34 -14.65 -9.57
N MET A 199 1.97 -13.84 -8.72
CA MET A 199 2.84 -14.31 -7.64
C MET A 199 2.09 -15.21 -6.63
N VAL A 200 0.89 -14.80 -6.20
CA VAL A 200 0.05 -15.61 -5.29
C VAL A 200 -0.40 -16.91 -5.97
N LYS A 201 -0.87 -16.85 -7.22
CA LYS A 201 -1.31 -18.05 -7.96
C LYS A 201 -0.18 -19.07 -8.11
N MET A 202 1.05 -18.64 -8.40
CA MET A 202 2.20 -19.54 -8.45
C MET A 202 2.52 -20.21 -7.11
N SER A 203 2.23 -19.55 -6.00
CA SER A 203 2.41 -20.14 -4.67
C SER A 203 1.32 -21.16 -4.32
N GLU A 204 0.09 -20.94 -4.79
CA GLU A 204 -1.09 -21.74 -4.44
C GLU A 204 -1.34 -22.91 -5.42
N GLU A 205 -1.07 -22.73 -6.72
CA GLU A 205 -1.35 -23.76 -7.74
C GLU A 205 -0.19 -24.74 -7.94
N MET A 206 -0.46 -26.01 -7.68
CA MET A 206 0.52 -27.11 -7.76
C MET A 206 0.86 -27.58 -9.18
N SER A 207 0.06 -27.23 -10.20
CA SER A 207 0.17 -27.77 -11.56
C SER A 207 1.13 -26.99 -12.47
N TYR A 208 1.43 -25.71 -12.19
CA TYR A 208 2.37 -24.85 -12.92
C TYR A 208 2.29 -24.92 -14.47
N ASP A 209 1.13 -25.26 -15.01
CA ASP A 209 0.89 -25.32 -16.46
C ASP A 209 0.77 -23.89 -17.02
N CYS A 210 1.92 -23.30 -17.35
CA CYS A 210 1.98 -21.94 -17.86
C CYS A 210 1.44 -21.80 -19.29
N ALA A 211 1.22 -22.90 -20.03
CA ALA A 211 0.73 -22.82 -21.40
C ALA A 211 -0.73 -22.35 -21.46
N SER A 212 -1.52 -22.66 -20.43
CA SER A 212 -2.93 -22.31 -20.28
C SER A 212 -3.20 -21.21 -19.23
N CYS A 213 -2.15 -20.67 -18.60
CA CYS A 213 -2.27 -19.70 -17.52
C CYS A 213 -2.67 -18.29 -18.02
N GLU A 214 -3.71 -17.73 -17.42
CA GLU A 214 -4.21 -16.37 -17.71
C GLU A 214 -3.22 -15.23 -17.40
N PHE A 215 -2.17 -15.49 -16.61
CA PHE A 215 -1.11 -14.53 -16.27
C PHE A 215 0.16 -14.72 -17.12
N ARG A 216 0.10 -15.52 -18.18
CA ARG A 216 1.27 -15.83 -19.02
C ARG A 216 1.91 -14.56 -19.58
N ASP A 217 1.11 -13.61 -20.04
CA ASP A 217 1.55 -12.34 -20.59
C ASP A 217 2.35 -11.49 -19.59
N VAL A 218 1.88 -11.34 -18.35
CA VAL A 218 2.60 -10.58 -17.31
C VAL A 218 3.88 -11.31 -16.87
N CYS A 219 3.85 -12.65 -16.83
CA CYS A 219 5.03 -13.46 -16.55
C CYS A 219 6.06 -13.42 -17.71
N GLU A 220 5.64 -13.09 -18.92
CA GLU A 220 6.53 -12.86 -20.06
C GLU A 220 7.17 -11.48 -20.03
N GLN A 221 6.46 -10.48 -19.52
CA GLN A 221 6.90 -9.09 -19.42
C GLN A 221 7.75 -8.79 -18.18
N VAL A 222 7.50 -9.49 -17.05
CA VAL A 222 8.18 -9.27 -15.77
C VAL A 222 9.08 -10.47 -15.47
N PRO A 223 10.41 -10.39 -15.73
CA PRO A 223 11.33 -11.52 -15.60
C PRO A 223 11.38 -12.11 -14.18
N ASP A 224 11.22 -11.28 -13.16
CA ASP A 224 11.27 -11.69 -11.74
C ASP A 224 10.18 -12.72 -11.41
N LEU A 225 8.99 -12.63 -12.03
CA LEU A 225 7.93 -13.63 -11.85
C LEU A 225 8.37 -15.04 -12.28
N ARG A 226 9.24 -15.15 -13.31
CA ARG A 226 9.80 -16.44 -13.74
C ARG A 226 10.79 -16.99 -12.71
N GLN A 227 11.62 -16.13 -12.14
CA GLN A 227 12.58 -16.52 -11.10
C GLN A 227 11.86 -16.99 -9.83
N ILE A 228 10.80 -16.28 -9.42
CA ILE A 228 9.95 -16.68 -8.29
C ILE A 228 9.39 -18.08 -8.52
N ARG A 229 8.86 -18.36 -9.71
CA ARG A 229 8.36 -19.70 -10.08
C ARG A 229 9.44 -20.78 -9.96
N GLU A 230 10.64 -20.52 -10.45
CA GLU A 230 11.75 -21.48 -10.38
C GLU A 230 12.15 -21.78 -8.93
N LYS A 231 12.22 -20.75 -8.07
CA LYS A 231 12.47 -20.91 -6.62
C LYS A 231 11.37 -21.76 -5.96
N LEU A 232 10.10 -21.51 -6.26
CA LEU A 232 8.97 -22.27 -5.73
C LEU A 232 9.00 -23.74 -6.18
N LEU A 233 9.29 -24.02 -7.45
CA LEU A 233 9.45 -25.37 -7.99
C LEU A 233 10.63 -26.12 -7.33
N ALA A 234 11.75 -25.43 -7.07
CA ALA A 234 12.91 -26.01 -6.41
C ALA A 234 12.62 -26.39 -4.95
N ARG A 235 11.84 -25.57 -4.22
CA ARG A 235 11.39 -25.86 -2.86
C ARG A 235 10.54 -27.14 -2.78
N LYS A 236 9.65 -27.35 -3.75
CA LYS A 236 8.78 -28.55 -3.80
C LYS A 236 9.55 -29.85 -4.08
N ARG A 237 10.73 -29.78 -4.69
CA ARG A 237 11.57 -30.95 -5.02
C ARG A 237 12.48 -31.39 -3.86
N ARG A 238 12.54 -30.61 -2.79
CA ARG A 238 13.26 -30.94 -1.54
C ARG A 238 12.28 -31.54 -0.55
#